data_AF-A0A6P8WHZ9-F1
#
_entry.id   AF-A0A6P8WHZ9-F1
#
_cell.length_a   1.000
_cell.length_b   1.000
_cell.length_c   1.000
_cell.angle_alpha   90.00
_cell.angle_beta   90.00
_cell.angle_gamma   90.00
#
_symmetry.space_group_name_H-M   'P 1'
#
loop_
_entity.id
_entity.type
_entity.pdbx_description
1 polymer ?
#
loop_
_entity_poly.entity_id
_entity_poly.type
_entity_poly.pdbx_seq_one_letter_code
_entity_poly.pdbx_strand_id
1 'polypeptide(L)'
;MGGRRTAGRQTLSGPAHLHSYTHLFCCLEDKNAALVPNRYAKERLAAAGFGEKRLTFKGSHTDSNEFLEFLMDAYPKLRNGGGFELLKISGTTRSRHLIVIPCPNEGYYVRYLKDPQTQIGHSTVFIRPMQRTLNLDPACRSEGDNVLIGPNQKCVICGEEFPFSRIKDHSNNCTRPSQSSGEVQIELTTERASGSQVRFESTFTGAQGNETTRARNTRHSVPPQEMLPSPEVVDIDPTEESGFSDWRIAPDPTEAAKMFKEDILSQHATGKSLCLTMDLGDSAAERERAVLTFYKKANVEWACPLTCTLKGDPAIGDGVTRHFFATIMSKLQAGFEMKFVPGGTLLFEGEQDHLIPSTSHLLLESDFFVVAGRMIGHSFLHDGPCLGGLSPAVLHVLFGGSPEEATIDIKDCVDLDIRETIKLLEGTAELSSEEKKLINELALSWDLPLVTCDNRRWLFDKLILHAVLGRTSRQVKQLRRGLKETLIWPLLTERKDTIPLLFPRASDLQCTPRMVLEKINWPTQDEDEDSEVSLEDSCRLTGFLRTFIEMASPVILGKLVQFWIGWNVLPRHGLDVTVVESNFPSSSTCFHQLKLPGHYKEYCMFERDILAAIWSTETGFGMV
;
A
#
# COMPACT_ATOMS: atom_id res chain seq x y z
N MET A 1 2.57 68.19 33.01
CA MET A 1 2.54 67.24 31.87
C MET A 1 2.93 65.88 32.46
N GLY A 2 2.21 64.76 32.31
CA GLY A 2 1.19 64.36 31.34
C GLY A 2 1.80 63.42 30.29
N GLY A 3 1.32 62.20 30.03
CA GLY A 3 0.26 61.43 30.69
C GLY A 3 -0.45 60.43 29.76
N ARG A 4 -0.21 59.11 29.95
CA ARG A 4 -0.95 57.95 29.38
C ARG A 4 -0.53 56.72 30.21
N ARG A 5 -1.36 56.13 31.08
CA ARG A 5 -2.45 55.17 30.79
C ARG A 5 -2.01 54.00 29.90
N THR A 6 -1.42 52.98 30.53
CA THR A 6 -1.38 51.61 30.01
C THR A 6 -2.78 50.98 30.11
N ALA A 7 -3.35 50.57 28.98
CA ALA A 7 -4.63 49.88 28.96
C ALA A 7 -4.40 48.37 29.08
N GLY A 8 -4.80 47.77 30.20
CA GLY A 8 -4.79 46.32 30.37
C GLY A 8 -5.83 45.68 29.46
N ARG A 9 -5.40 44.96 28.41
CA ARG A 9 -6.30 44.19 27.56
C ARG A 9 -6.66 42.89 28.27
N GLN A 10 -7.88 42.81 28.78
CA GLN A 10 -8.44 41.58 29.33
C GLN A 10 -8.41 40.47 28.26
N THR A 11 -7.60 39.43 28.48
CA THR A 11 -7.79 38.16 27.80
C THR A 11 -9.01 37.49 28.40
N LEU A 12 -10.13 37.53 27.66
CA LEU A 12 -11.34 36.80 27.99
C LEU A 12 -10.97 35.33 28.27
N SER A 13 -11.26 34.87 29.49
CA SER A 13 -11.19 33.44 29.81
C SER A 13 -12.25 32.72 28.98
N GLY A 14 -11.82 32.05 27.91
CA GLY A 14 -12.67 31.09 27.21
C GLY A 14 -13.19 30.03 28.19
N PRO A 15 -14.31 29.36 27.88
CA PRO A 15 -14.90 28.36 28.77
C PRO A 15 -13.84 27.33 29.14
N ALA A 16 -13.65 27.09 30.44
CA ALA A 16 -12.67 26.16 30.96
C ALA A 16 -12.85 24.81 30.25
N HIS A 17 -11.81 24.36 29.54
CA HIS A 17 -11.94 23.32 28.54
C HIS A 17 -12.14 21.95 29.22
N LEU A 18 -13.40 21.61 29.52
CA LEU A 18 -13.83 20.43 30.26
C LEU A 18 -13.10 19.18 29.74
N HIS A 19 -12.12 18.70 30.53
CA HIS A 19 -11.21 17.62 30.14
C HIS A 19 -11.92 16.27 30.11
N SER A 20 -12.67 16.01 29.04
CA SER A 20 -13.35 14.75 28.81
C SER A 20 -12.40 13.55 28.87
N TYR A 21 -12.98 12.38 29.08
CA TYR A 21 -12.29 11.10 28.95
C TYR A 21 -13.09 10.23 28.01
N THR A 22 -12.57 10.09 26.79
CA THR A 22 -13.15 9.21 25.77
C THR A 22 -12.30 7.95 25.69
N HIS A 23 -12.89 6.80 25.99
CA HIS A 23 -12.17 5.53 26.08
C HIS A 23 -13.03 4.36 25.59
N LEU A 24 -12.40 3.24 25.22
CA LEU A 24 -13.11 2.05 24.73
C LEU A 24 -13.29 1.05 25.88
N PHE A 25 -14.55 0.74 26.18
CA PHE A 25 -14.92 -0.24 27.19
C PHE A 25 -15.54 -1.47 26.51
N CYS A 26 -15.34 -2.66 27.07
CA CYS A 26 -15.94 -3.91 26.60
C CYS A 26 -16.60 -4.67 27.77
N CYS A 27 -17.93 -4.73 27.81
CA CYS A 27 -18.65 -5.49 28.83
C CYS A 27 -18.74 -6.97 28.45
N LEU A 28 -18.42 -7.85 29.41
CA LEU A 28 -18.38 -9.30 29.26
C LEU A 28 -19.60 -9.97 29.90
N GLU A 29 -19.97 -11.16 29.40
CA GLU A 29 -21.09 -11.96 29.94
C GLU A 29 -20.71 -12.70 31.23
N ASP A 30 -19.55 -13.35 31.25
CA ASP A 30 -19.16 -14.26 32.33
C ASP A 30 -18.33 -13.60 33.44
N LYS A 31 -18.68 -13.90 34.70
CA LYS A 31 -17.97 -13.42 35.89
C LYS A 31 -16.58 -14.01 36.06
N ASN A 32 -16.30 -15.17 35.45
CA ASN A 32 -14.98 -15.80 35.51
C ASN A 32 -14.11 -15.45 34.27
N ALA A 33 -14.58 -14.57 33.39
CA ALA A 33 -13.89 -14.25 32.14
C ALA A 33 -12.45 -13.75 32.38
N ALA A 34 -11.46 -14.56 31.98
CA ALA A 34 -10.03 -14.28 32.11
C ALA A 34 -9.35 -14.02 30.75
N LEU A 35 -10.10 -14.02 29.65
CA LEU A 35 -9.60 -13.87 28.29
C LEU A 35 -10.38 -12.80 27.51
N VAL A 36 -9.67 -12.09 26.62
CA VAL A 36 -10.27 -11.19 25.62
C VAL A 36 -11.22 -11.99 24.72
N PRO A 37 -12.49 -11.57 24.54
CA PRO A 37 -13.45 -12.29 23.70
C PRO A 37 -12.99 -12.34 22.23
N ASN A 38 -13.13 -13.52 21.61
CA ASN A 38 -12.91 -13.71 20.19
C ASN A 38 -13.99 -12.99 19.36
N ARG A 39 -13.82 -12.94 18.03
CA ARG A 39 -14.74 -12.20 17.13
C ARG A 39 -16.20 -12.62 17.31
N TYR A 40 -16.49 -13.92 17.31
CA TYR A 40 -17.84 -14.46 17.46
C TYR A 40 -18.45 -14.12 18.84
N ALA A 41 -17.66 -14.17 19.90
CA ALA A 41 -18.07 -13.73 21.23
C ALA A 41 -18.37 -12.22 21.27
N LYS A 42 -17.56 -11.37 20.62
CA LYS A 42 -17.85 -9.92 20.49
C LYS A 42 -19.15 -9.66 19.73
N GLU A 43 -19.39 -10.38 18.64
CA GLU A 43 -20.63 -10.27 17.83
C GLU A 43 -21.87 -10.71 18.65
N ARG A 44 -21.79 -11.81 19.41
CA ARG A 44 -22.83 -12.23 20.38
C ARG A 44 -23.07 -11.20 21.49
N LEU A 45 -22.00 -10.70 22.12
CA LEU A 45 -22.07 -9.70 23.19
C LEU A 45 -22.74 -8.41 22.70
N ALA A 46 -22.38 -7.93 21.51
CA ALA A 46 -22.98 -6.74 20.90
C ALA A 46 -24.48 -6.92 20.63
N ALA A 47 -24.90 -8.06 20.07
CA ALA A 47 -26.32 -8.39 19.85
C ALA A 47 -27.14 -8.42 21.15
N ALA A 48 -26.51 -8.84 22.25
CA ALA A 48 -27.09 -8.88 23.60
C ALA A 48 -27.12 -7.53 24.34
N GLY A 49 -26.55 -6.46 23.76
CA GLY A 49 -26.43 -5.12 24.36
C GLY A 49 -25.15 -4.88 25.19
N PHE A 50 -24.25 -5.85 25.24
CA PHE A 50 -22.92 -5.79 25.88
C PHE A 50 -21.85 -5.40 24.85
N GLY A 51 -20.63 -5.93 24.99
CA GLY A 51 -19.55 -5.75 24.02
C GLY A 51 -18.92 -4.36 24.06
N GLU A 52 -18.28 -3.98 22.95
CA GLU A 52 -17.48 -2.77 22.85
C GLU A 52 -18.33 -1.50 22.67
N LYS A 53 -18.16 -0.53 23.57
CA LYS A 53 -18.76 0.80 23.48
C LYS A 53 -17.71 1.87 23.80
N ARG A 54 -17.68 2.94 22.99
CA ARG A 54 -16.80 4.09 23.23
C ARG A 54 -17.51 5.07 24.14
N LEU A 55 -17.05 5.18 25.38
CA LEU A 55 -17.66 5.99 26.43
C LEU A 55 -16.93 7.33 26.58
N THR A 56 -17.68 8.43 26.66
CA THR A 56 -17.15 9.80 26.83
C THR A 56 -17.68 10.43 28.10
N PHE A 57 -16.89 10.37 29.17
CA PHE A 57 -17.16 11.05 30.43
C PHE A 57 -16.79 12.55 30.26
N LYS A 58 -17.65 13.45 30.75
CA LYS A 58 -17.45 14.91 30.67
C LYS A 58 -17.28 15.48 32.08
N GLY A 59 -16.10 16.00 32.39
CA GLY A 59 -15.85 16.68 33.66
C GLY A 59 -14.42 16.49 34.18
N SER A 60 -13.92 17.47 34.92
CA SER A 60 -12.74 17.32 35.76
C SER A 60 -13.14 16.62 37.05
N HIS A 61 -12.92 15.29 37.08
CA HIS A 61 -13.18 14.42 38.24
C HIS A 61 -14.67 14.15 38.47
N THR A 62 -15.25 13.32 37.59
CA THR A 62 -16.50 12.63 37.89
C THR A 62 -16.35 11.84 39.19
N ASP A 63 -17.35 11.89 40.05
CA ASP A 63 -17.40 11.08 41.27
C ASP A 63 -17.45 9.56 40.95
N SER A 64 -17.14 8.73 41.94
CA SER A 64 -17.26 7.28 41.86
C SER A 64 -18.70 6.83 41.60
N ASN A 65 -19.70 7.49 42.21
CA ASN A 65 -21.11 7.21 41.97
C ASN A 65 -21.55 7.67 40.58
N GLU A 66 -21.10 8.84 40.11
CA GLU A 66 -21.34 9.29 38.72
C GLU A 66 -20.72 8.34 37.69
N PHE A 67 -19.51 7.83 37.95
CA PHE A 67 -18.87 6.83 37.10
C PHE A 67 -19.65 5.50 37.07
N LEU A 68 -20.11 5.04 38.24
CA LEU A 68 -20.97 3.87 38.39
C LEU A 68 -22.29 4.03 37.63
N GLU A 69 -23.01 5.13 37.81
CA GLU A 69 -24.29 5.38 37.14
C GLU A 69 -24.11 5.48 35.63
N PHE A 70 -23.13 6.25 35.15
CA PHE A 70 -22.83 6.36 33.72
C PHE A 70 -22.48 5.00 33.08
N LEU A 71 -21.72 4.14 33.79
CA LEU A 71 -21.39 2.80 33.31
C LEU A 71 -22.61 1.87 33.31
N MET A 72 -23.48 1.97 34.31
CA MET A 72 -24.71 1.20 34.42
C MET A 72 -25.76 1.63 33.40
N ASP A 73 -25.77 2.89 32.96
CA ASP A 73 -26.65 3.36 31.87
C ASP A 73 -26.07 3.00 30.49
N ALA A 74 -24.75 3.00 30.35
CA ALA A 74 -24.09 2.46 29.16
C ALA A 74 -24.29 0.93 29.00
N TYR A 75 -24.47 0.20 30.10
CA TYR A 75 -24.70 -1.25 30.12
C TYR A 75 -25.80 -1.66 31.13
N PRO A 76 -27.10 -1.42 30.85
CA PRO A 76 -28.20 -1.60 31.82
C PRO A 76 -28.28 -2.97 32.49
N LYS A 77 -27.94 -4.04 31.76
CA LYS A 77 -27.90 -5.41 32.29
C LYS A 77 -26.81 -5.65 33.35
N LEU A 78 -25.76 -4.82 33.41
CA LEU A 78 -24.68 -4.93 34.40
C LEU A 78 -25.19 -4.75 35.84
N ARG A 79 -26.31 -4.03 36.02
CA ARG A 79 -27.03 -3.89 37.29
C ARG A 79 -27.41 -5.26 37.90
N ASN A 80 -27.56 -6.30 37.09
CA ASN A 80 -27.87 -7.67 37.53
C ASN A 80 -26.63 -8.50 37.94
N GLY A 81 -25.41 -8.01 37.70
CA GLY A 81 -24.15 -8.74 37.91
C GLY A 81 -23.67 -8.80 39.37
N GLY A 82 -24.28 -8.00 40.25
CA GLY A 82 -23.89 -7.89 41.67
C GLY A 82 -22.54 -7.17 41.84
N GLY A 83 -22.38 -6.02 41.19
CA GLY A 83 -21.10 -5.29 41.11
C GLY A 83 -20.25 -5.71 39.91
N PHE A 84 -19.20 -4.93 39.65
CA PHE A 84 -18.28 -5.15 38.53
C PHE A 84 -16.83 -4.84 38.93
N GLU A 85 -15.90 -5.42 38.19
CA GLU A 85 -14.48 -5.03 38.22
C GLU A 85 -14.01 -4.65 36.81
N LEU A 86 -12.96 -3.84 36.74
CA LEU A 86 -12.34 -3.44 35.48
C LEU A 86 -11.07 -4.27 35.24
N LEU A 87 -10.81 -4.64 34.00
CA LEU A 87 -9.62 -5.41 33.61
C LEU A 87 -8.89 -4.77 32.44
N LYS A 88 -7.58 -4.97 32.41
CA LYS A 88 -6.68 -4.67 31.28
C LYS A 88 -6.05 -5.95 30.76
N ILE A 89 -5.44 -5.88 29.58
CA ILE A 89 -4.62 -6.98 29.05
C ILE A 89 -3.33 -7.11 29.89
N SER A 90 -2.94 -8.35 30.16
CA SER A 90 -1.71 -8.68 30.90
C SER A 90 -0.52 -8.79 29.96
N GLY A 91 0.51 -7.97 30.18
CA GLY A 91 1.72 -7.94 29.36
C GLY A 91 1.57 -7.07 28.10
N THR A 92 2.02 -7.58 26.96
CA THR A 92 2.00 -6.85 25.68
C THR A 92 0.64 -6.95 24.98
N THR A 93 0.39 -6.09 23.99
CA THR A 93 -0.87 -6.03 23.21
C THR A 93 -1.20 -7.28 22.39
N ARG A 94 -0.26 -8.25 22.27
CA ARG A 94 -0.52 -9.58 21.68
C ARG A 94 -1.15 -10.57 22.66
N SER A 95 -1.09 -10.31 23.97
CA SER A 95 -1.67 -11.17 24.99
C SER A 95 -3.20 -11.12 24.96
N ARG A 96 -3.85 -12.27 25.22
CA ARG A 96 -5.31 -12.37 25.42
C ARG A 96 -5.71 -12.48 26.89
N HIS A 97 -4.77 -12.58 27.83
CA HIS A 97 -5.08 -12.72 29.25
C HIS A 97 -5.50 -11.39 29.87
N LEU A 98 -6.57 -11.41 30.66
CA LEU A 98 -7.08 -10.26 31.39
C LEU A 98 -6.60 -10.28 32.85
N ILE A 99 -6.14 -9.13 33.35
CA ILE A 99 -5.80 -8.90 34.75
C ILE A 99 -6.63 -7.75 35.31
N VAL A 100 -7.03 -7.90 36.58
CA VAL A 100 -7.84 -6.92 37.29
C VAL A 100 -7.06 -5.62 37.49
N ILE A 101 -7.68 -4.50 37.15
CA ILE A 101 -7.23 -3.17 37.54
C ILE A 101 -7.67 -2.97 39.00
N PRO A 102 -6.77 -2.68 39.95
CA PRO A 102 -7.16 -2.51 41.35
C PRO A 102 -8.26 -1.46 41.51
N CYS A 103 -9.22 -1.72 42.41
CA CYS A 103 -10.25 -0.75 42.76
C CYS A 103 -9.73 0.13 43.91
N PRO A 104 -9.77 1.48 43.81
CA PRO A 104 -9.53 2.37 44.94
C PRO A 104 -10.54 2.15 46.08
N ASN A 105 -10.21 2.62 47.29
CA ASN A 105 -11.14 2.54 48.44
C ASN A 105 -12.45 3.30 48.18
N GLU A 106 -12.37 4.36 47.36
CA GLU A 106 -13.47 5.22 46.96
C GLU A 106 -14.25 4.64 45.75
N GLY A 107 -13.76 3.56 45.12
CA GLY A 107 -14.26 3.02 43.87
C GLY A 107 -13.57 3.58 42.61
N TYR A 108 -14.03 3.19 41.43
CA TYR A 108 -13.43 3.63 40.15
C TYR A 108 -13.91 5.04 39.75
N TYR A 109 -12.97 5.92 39.39
CA TYR A 109 -13.27 7.25 38.87
C TYR A 109 -12.29 7.67 37.77
N VAL A 110 -12.68 8.62 36.91
CA VAL A 110 -11.94 8.99 35.69
C VAL A 110 -10.51 9.50 35.96
N ARG A 111 -10.24 10.14 37.11
CA ARG A 111 -8.87 10.54 37.46
C ARG A 111 -7.97 9.32 37.71
N TYR A 112 -8.48 8.27 38.38
CA TYR A 112 -7.74 7.04 38.60
C TYR A 112 -7.44 6.31 37.28
N LEU A 113 -8.42 6.18 36.38
CA LEU A 113 -8.22 5.55 35.05
C LEU A 113 -7.31 6.35 34.10
N LYS A 114 -6.99 7.62 34.45
CA LYS A 114 -5.98 8.45 33.78
C LYS A 114 -4.60 8.36 34.44
N ASP A 115 -4.47 7.72 35.60
CA ASP A 115 -3.18 7.60 36.31
C ASP A 115 -2.24 6.63 35.56
N PRO A 116 -1.00 7.04 35.23
CA PRO A 116 -0.01 6.18 34.57
C PRO A 116 0.24 4.84 35.29
N GLN A 117 0.07 4.77 36.62
CA GLN A 117 0.22 3.53 37.40
C GLN A 117 -0.79 2.45 37.00
N THR A 118 -1.97 2.83 36.49
CA THR A 118 -2.94 1.85 35.97
C THR A 118 -2.48 1.19 34.67
N GLN A 119 -1.59 1.84 33.92
CA GLN A 119 -1.05 1.41 32.61
C GLN A 119 -2.13 1.13 31.53
N ILE A 120 -3.31 1.74 31.64
CA ILE A 120 -4.42 1.53 30.68
C ILE A 120 -4.08 2.13 29.30
N GLY A 121 -3.52 3.34 29.27
CA GLY A 121 -3.10 4.03 28.05
C GLY A 121 -4.23 4.18 27.02
N HIS A 122 -4.07 3.52 25.86
CA HIS A 122 -5.08 3.44 24.79
C HIS A 122 -5.68 2.03 24.62
N SER A 123 -5.40 1.09 25.52
CA SER A 123 -5.95 -0.27 25.46
C SER A 123 -7.45 -0.30 25.77
N THR A 124 -8.14 -1.40 25.46
CA THR A 124 -9.56 -1.56 25.83
C THR A 124 -9.67 -1.94 27.31
N VAL A 125 -10.53 -1.24 28.05
CA VAL A 125 -10.89 -1.63 29.43
C VAL A 125 -12.04 -2.63 29.37
N PHE A 126 -11.84 -3.81 29.93
CA PHE A 126 -12.87 -4.84 30.00
C PHE A 126 -13.65 -4.70 31.32
N ILE A 127 -14.95 -4.97 31.28
CA ILE A 127 -15.84 -4.91 32.45
C ILE A 127 -16.36 -6.32 32.70
N ARG A 128 -16.12 -6.85 33.90
CA ARG A 128 -16.55 -8.19 34.32
C ARG A 128 -17.53 -8.08 35.49
N PRO A 129 -18.68 -8.76 35.46
CA PRO A 129 -19.59 -8.80 36.62
C PRO A 129 -18.97 -9.64 37.74
N MET A 130 -19.12 -9.27 39.01
CA MET A 130 -18.42 -9.95 40.10
C MET A 130 -19.16 -11.18 40.66
N GLN A 131 -20.48 -11.11 40.81
CA GLN A 131 -21.23 -12.15 41.53
C GLN A 131 -21.98 -13.10 40.58
N ARG A 132 -22.51 -12.58 39.46
CA ARG A 132 -23.40 -13.31 38.55
C ARG A 132 -23.04 -13.08 37.08
N THR A 133 -22.89 -14.18 36.33
CA THR A 133 -22.85 -14.19 34.86
C THR A 133 -24.15 -13.63 34.30
N LEU A 134 -24.06 -12.78 33.29
CA LEU A 134 -25.18 -11.98 32.77
C LEU A 134 -25.89 -12.68 31.61
N ASN A 135 -27.22 -12.53 31.55
CA ASN A 135 -28.01 -13.13 30.48
C ASN A 135 -27.91 -12.36 29.15
N LEU A 136 -27.63 -13.08 28.07
CA LEU A 136 -27.50 -12.57 26.71
C LEU A 136 -28.83 -12.29 26.01
N ASP A 137 -29.95 -12.87 26.47
CA ASP A 137 -31.27 -12.70 25.83
C ASP A 137 -31.53 -11.23 25.46
N PRO A 138 -31.84 -10.92 24.18
CA PRO A 138 -31.95 -9.54 23.73
C PRO A 138 -33.02 -8.82 24.55
N ALA A 139 -32.67 -7.67 25.12
CA ALA A 139 -33.61 -6.89 25.92
C ALA A 139 -34.83 -6.54 25.06
N CYS A 140 -36.04 -6.69 25.63
CA CYS A 140 -37.29 -6.40 24.95
C CYS A 140 -37.25 -4.97 24.41
N ARG A 141 -37.15 -4.81 23.08
CA ARG A 141 -37.14 -3.50 22.45
C ARG A 141 -38.52 -2.89 22.57
N SER A 142 -38.60 -1.65 23.04
CA SER A 142 -39.77 -0.81 22.85
C SER A 142 -40.09 -0.73 21.35
N GLU A 143 -41.38 -0.78 20.99
CA GLU A 143 -41.84 -0.81 19.60
C GLU A 143 -41.38 0.45 18.82
N GLY A 144 -41.14 0.28 17.51
CA GLY A 144 -40.81 1.39 16.60
C GLY A 144 -39.46 1.34 15.88
N ASP A 145 -38.74 0.21 15.92
CA ASP A 145 -37.41 0.08 15.28
C ASP A 145 -37.49 -0.39 13.81
N ASN A 146 -36.56 0.08 12.97
CA ASN A 146 -36.62 -0.08 11.51
C ASN A 146 -36.20 -1.49 11.07
N VAL A 147 -37.18 -2.37 10.84
CA VAL A 147 -36.94 -3.61 10.10
C VAL A 147 -36.64 -3.25 8.64
N LEU A 148 -35.45 -3.64 8.14
CA LEU A 148 -35.09 -3.54 6.72
C LEU A 148 -35.87 -4.60 5.91
N ILE A 149 -37.15 -4.31 5.69
CA ILE A 149 -38.12 -5.16 5.01
C ILE A 149 -37.80 -5.33 3.51
N GLY A 150 -37.18 -4.31 2.90
CA GLY A 150 -36.89 -4.25 1.46
C GLY A 150 -38.13 -3.99 0.60
N PRO A 151 -37.96 -3.84 -0.73
CA PRO A 151 -39.08 -3.62 -1.64
C PRO A 151 -39.98 -4.85 -1.76
N ASN A 152 -41.23 -4.64 -2.22
CA ASN A 152 -42.10 -5.75 -2.61
C ASN A 152 -41.58 -6.45 -3.87
N GLN A 153 -41.83 -7.77 -3.94
CA GLN A 153 -41.65 -8.60 -5.13
C GLN A 153 -42.87 -9.50 -5.31
N LYS A 154 -43.21 -9.86 -6.55
CA LYS A 154 -44.32 -10.79 -6.83
C LYS A 154 -43.86 -12.23 -6.72
N CYS A 155 -44.65 -13.05 -6.02
CA CYS A 155 -44.42 -14.50 -5.99
C CYS A 155 -44.82 -15.13 -7.32
N VAL A 156 -43.90 -15.88 -7.95
CA VAL A 156 -44.14 -16.54 -9.25
C VAL A 156 -45.13 -17.71 -9.19
N ILE A 157 -45.61 -18.11 -8.00
CA ILE A 157 -46.52 -19.24 -7.80
C ILE A 157 -47.99 -18.79 -7.60
N CYS A 158 -48.22 -17.66 -6.94
CA CYS A 158 -49.56 -17.14 -6.64
C CYS A 158 -49.84 -15.72 -7.20
N GLY A 159 -48.83 -15.00 -7.70
CA GLY A 159 -48.95 -13.64 -8.26
C GLY A 159 -48.93 -12.50 -7.23
N GLU A 160 -49.21 -12.81 -5.96
CA GLU A 160 -49.28 -11.83 -4.86
C GLU A 160 -47.92 -11.19 -4.52
N GLU A 161 -47.96 -9.97 -3.98
CA GLU A 161 -46.77 -9.20 -3.58
C GLU A 161 -46.37 -9.47 -2.13
N PHE A 162 -45.10 -9.85 -1.94
CA PHE A 162 -44.48 -10.05 -0.64
C PHE A 162 -43.25 -9.18 -0.49
N PRO A 163 -42.97 -8.64 0.71
CA PRO A 163 -41.73 -7.90 0.93
C PRO A 163 -40.49 -8.79 0.79
N PHE A 164 -39.39 -8.21 0.32
CA PHE A 164 -38.13 -8.91 0.06
C PHE A 164 -37.64 -9.80 1.22
N SER A 165 -37.78 -9.34 2.46
CA SER A 165 -37.39 -10.09 3.66
C SER A 165 -38.24 -11.34 3.95
N ARG A 166 -39.38 -11.51 3.28
CA ARG A 166 -40.35 -12.61 3.51
C ARG A 166 -40.68 -13.44 2.27
N ILE A 167 -40.40 -12.96 1.05
CA ILE A 167 -40.78 -13.67 -0.18
C ILE A 167 -40.15 -15.06 -0.29
N LYS A 168 -38.94 -15.26 0.26
CA LYS A 168 -38.26 -16.57 0.25
C LYS A 168 -39.02 -17.60 1.12
N ASP A 169 -39.38 -17.23 2.35
CA ASP A 169 -40.12 -18.10 3.26
C ASP A 169 -41.55 -18.35 2.78
N HIS A 170 -42.17 -17.36 2.14
CA HIS A 170 -43.42 -17.55 1.41
C HIS A 170 -43.24 -18.55 0.24
N SER A 171 -42.22 -18.40 -0.60
CA SER A 171 -42.01 -19.26 -1.78
C SER A 171 -41.80 -20.74 -1.42
N ASN A 172 -41.21 -21.01 -0.26
CA ASN A 172 -41.03 -22.37 0.28
C ASN A 172 -42.36 -23.04 0.70
N ASN A 173 -43.41 -22.26 0.97
CA ASN A 173 -44.69 -22.72 1.50
C ASN A 173 -45.89 -22.38 0.60
N CYS A 174 -45.65 -21.75 -0.56
CA CYS A 174 -46.71 -21.26 -1.43
C CYS A 174 -47.37 -22.40 -2.22
N THR A 175 -48.56 -22.81 -1.81
CA THR A 175 -49.46 -23.66 -2.60
C THR A 175 -50.27 -22.83 -3.59
N ARG A 176 -50.60 -23.41 -4.76
CA ARG A 176 -51.37 -22.73 -5.81
C ARG A 176 -52.77 -22.34 -5.30
N PRO A 177 -53.30 -21.15 -5.63
CA PRO A 177 -54.67 -20.78 -5.28
C PRO A 177 -55.66 -21.67 -6.03
N SER A 178 -56.47 -22.43 -5.28
CA SER A 178 -57.50 -23.31 -5.82
C SER A 178 -58.82 -22.56 -6.01
N GLN A 179 -59.10 -22.10 -7.23
CA GLN A 179 -60.45 -21.74 -7.67
C GLN A 179 -60.79 -22.38 -9.01
N SER A 180 -62.08 -22.67 -9.18
CA SER A 180 -62.65 -23.53 -10.22
C SER A 180 -63.27 -22.73 -11.37
N SER A 181 -62.98 -23.12 -12.62
CA SER A 181 -63.93 -23.33 -13.74
C SER A 181 -63.18 -23.36 -15.07
N GLY A 182 -63.56 -24.24 -16.00
CA GLY A 182 -63.02 -24.27 -17.37
C GLY A 182 -62.29 -25.57 -17.75
N GLU A 183 -63.09 -26.55 -18.16
CA GLU A 183 -62.84 -27.60 -19.17
C GLU A 183 -61.51 -27.56 -19.97
N VAL A 184 -60.86 -28.65 -20.39
CA VAL A 184 -60.94 -30.12 -20.21
C VAL A 184 -59.83 -30.70 -21.13
N GLN A 185 -58.99 -31.63 -20.63
CA GLN A 185 -58.22 -32.64 -21.41
C GLN A 185 -57.20 -32.16 -22.48
N ILE A 186 -56.16 -32.92 -22.89
CA ILE A 186 -55.63 -34.26 -22.57
C ILE A 186 -54.07 -34.08 -22.60
N GLU A 187 -53.26 -34.56 -21.65
CA GLU A 187 -52.68 -35.93 -21.56
C GLU A 187 -51.89 -36.38 -22.84
N LEU A 188 -50.80 -37.17 -22.81
CA LEU A 188 -50.15 -37.94 -21.73
C LEU A 188 -48.65 -38.20 -22.08
N THR A 189 -47.72 -38.08 -21.11
CA THR A 189 -46.47 -38.90 -21.00
C THR A 189 -45.41 -38.88 -22.14
N THR A 190 -44.18 -39.45 -22.07
CA THR A 190 -43.39 -40.16 -21.02
C THR A 190 -41.87 -40.04 -21.31
N GLU A 191 -41.00 -40.29 -20.30
CA GLU A 191 -39.63 -40.83 -20.44
C GLU A 191 -38.59 -40.00 -21.26
N ARG A 192 -37.26 -40.23 -21.20
CA ARG A 192 -36.31 -40.49 -20.09
C ARG A 192 -34.87 -40.40 -20.68
N ALA A 193 -33.89 -40.03 -19.85
CA ALA A 193 -32.46 -40.35 -19.97
C ALA A 193 -31.59 -39.81 -21.14
N SER A 194 -30.37 -39.39 -20.76
CA SER A 194 -29.10 -39.46 -21.52
C SER A 194 -28.86 -38.54 -22.75
N GLY A 195 -27.64 -38.02 -22.86
CA GLY A 195 -27.09 -37.38 -24.06
C GLY A 195 -26.08 -36.26 -23.77
N SER A 196 -24.85 -36.38 -24.27
CA SER A 196 -23.78 -35.38 -24.07
C SER A 196 -23.55 -34.52 -25.33
N GLN A 197 -23.39 -33.21 -25.11
CA GLN A 197 -22.59 -32.27 -25.93
C GLN A 197 -22.98 -32.00 -27.41
N VAL A 198 -22.27 -31.00 -27.97
CA VAL A 198 -22.05 -30.68 -29.41
C VAL A 198 -23.14 -29.90 -30.16
N ARG A 199 -23.12 -28.57 -29.96
CA ARG A 199 -22.93 -27.53 -31.01
C ARG A 199 -23.09 -27.96 -32.48
N PHE A 200 -24.07 -27.41 -33.21
CA PHE A 200 -23.86 -26.84 -34.56
C PHE A 200 -24.98 -25.84 -34.95
N GLU A 201 -24.90 -25.27 -36.17
CA GLU A 201 -25.55 -24.02 -36.61
C GLU A 201 -26.72 -24.20 -37.61
N SER A 202 -27.43 -23.09 -37.87
CA SER A 202 -27.99 -22.65 -39.17
C SER A 202 -29.23 -23.32 -39.82
N THR A 203 -30.33 -22.57 -39.87
CA THR A 203 -31.19 -22.27 -41.06
C THR A 203 -32.18 -21.18 -40.64
N PHE A 204 -32.52 -20.09 -41.37
CA PHE A 204 -32.43 -19.65 -42.77
C PHE A 204 -33.62 -20.00 -43.70
N THR A 205 -34.50 -19.02 -43.88
CA THR A 205 -35.36 -18.76 -45.06
C THR A 205 -35.62 -17.23 -45.09
N GLY A 206 -35.77 -16.51 -46.20
CA GLY A 206 -35.50 -16.75 -47.63
C GLY A 206 -35.54 -15.36 -48.35
N ALA A 207 -35.53 -15.16 -49.66
CA ALA A 207 -35.15 -15.94 -50.84
C ALA A 207 -35.73 -15.20 -52.08
N GLN A 208 -34.89 -14.52 -52.87
CA GLN A 208 -35.13 -14.02 -54.26
C GLN A 208 -33.91 -13.19 -54.71
N GLY A 209 -33.34 -13.33 -55.92
CA GLY A 209 -33.51 -14.37 -56.93
C GLY A 209 -32.74 -14.05 -58.23
N ASN A 210 -32.02 -15.06 -58.77
CA ASN A 210 -31.51 -15.20 -60.16
C ASN A 210 -30.52 -14.13 -60.71
N GLU A 211 -29.61 -14.40 -61.66
CA GLU A 211 -28.98 -15.63 -62.18
C GLU A 211 -27.75 -15.28 -63.05
N THR A 212 -26.64 -16.03 -62.95
CA THR A 212 -25.64 -16.26 -64.04
C THR A 212 -24.86 -15.06 -64.65
N THR A 213 -23.65 -15.18 -65.24
CA THR A 213 -22.61 -16.24 -65.29
C THR A 213 -21.22 -15.67 -65.66
N ARG A 214 -20.17 -16.45 -65.35
CA ARG A 214 -18.86 -16.54 -66.04
C ARG A 214 -17.84 -15.39 -65.85
N ALA A 215 -16.57 -15.77 -65.64
CA ALA A 215 -15.42 -14.88 -65.56
C ALA A 215 -14.41 -15.16 -66.69
N ARG A 216 -13.59 -14.15 -67.08
CA ARG A 216 -12.12 -14.28 -67.22
C ARG A 216 -11.37 -13.00 -67.68
N ASN A 217 -10.12 -12.89 -67.20
CA ASN A 217 -8.90 -12.38 -67.85
C ASN A 217 -8.74 -10.88 -68.23
N THR A 218 -7.96 -10.18 -67.38
CA THR A 218 -6.66 -9.50 -67.67
C THR A 218 -6.35 -8.87 -69.05
N ARG A 219 -5.82 -7.63 -69.02
CA ARG A 219 -4.47 -7.23 -69.49
C ARG A 219 -4.07 -5.79 -69.09
N HIS A 220 -2.76 -5.52 -69.02
CA HIS A 220 -2.13 -4.19 -68.87
C HIS A 220 -1.42 -3.75 -70.17
N SER A 221 -1.18 -2.44 -70.30
CA SER A 221 -0.07 -1.71 -70.99
C SER A 221 -0.56 -0.32 -71.44
N VAL A 222 -0.18 0.82 -70.86
CA VAL A 222 1.12 1.56 -70.80
C VAL A 222 1.14 2.76 -71.82
N PRO A 223 1.34 4.03 -71.36
CA PRO A 223 1.36 5.27 -72.19
C PRO A 223 2.80 5.72 -72.55
N PRO A 224 3.02 6.89 -73.23
CA PRO A 224 3.30 8.16 -72.50
C PRO A 224 3.00 9.51 -73.25
N GLN A 225 3.09 10.64 -72.50
CA GLN A 225 3.51 12.03 -72.90
C GLN A 225 2.71 12.82 -73.98
N GLU A 226 2.61 14.16 -74.03
CA GLU A 226 3.11 15.33 -73.24
C GLU A 226 2.19 16.57 -73.56
N MET A 227 2.28 17.85 -73.10
CA MET A 227 3.26 18.69 -72.36
C MET A 227 2.58 19.58 -71.27
N LEU A 228 3.33 20.50 -70.65
CA LEU A 228 2.92 21.55 -69.70
C LEU A 228 3.34 22.96 -70.23
N PRO A 229 2.73 24.08 -69.77
CA PRO A 229 3.36 24.87 -68.70
C PRO A 229 2.39 25.51 -67.66
N SER A 230 2.98 26.15 -66.65
CA SER A 230 2.44 26.64 -65.36
C SER A 230 2.33 28.20 -65.31
N PRO A 231 2.11 28.93 -64.18
CA PRO A 231 1.96 28.56 -62.74
C PRO A 231 0.84 29.30 -61.95
N GLU A 232 0.93 29.28 -60.60
CA GLU A 232 0.15 30.03 -59.57
C GLU A 232 -1.27 29.47 -59.23
N VAL A 233 -1.73 29.33 -57.97
CA VAL A 233 -1.25 29.73 -56.62
C VAL A 233 -1.47 28.60 -55.58
N VAL A 234 -0.50 28.41 -54.66
CA VAL A 234 -0.51 27.71 -53.34
C VAL A 234 -1.70 26.78 -52.99
N ASP A 235 -1.42 25.47 -52.89
CA ASP A 235 -2.22 24.51 -52.11
C ASP A 235 -1.80 24.46 -50.64
N ILE A 236 -2.74 24.10 -49.76
CA ILE A 236 -2.49 23.84 -48.32
C ILE A 236 -2.55 22.33 -48.09
N ASP A 237 -1.44 21.76 -47.60
CA ASP A 237 -1.31 20.31 -47.37
C ASP A 237 -2.21 19.86 -46.19
N PRO A 238 -2.95 18.74 -46.26
CA PRO A 238 -3.86 18.33 -45.20
C PRO A 238 -3.11 17.76 -43.99
N THR A 239 -3.00 18.56 -42.93
CA THR A 239 -2.80 18.18 -41.52
C THR A 239 -2.10 16.84 -41.26
N GLU A 240 -0.84 16.89 -40.86
CA GLU A 240 -0.13 15.74 -40.28
C GLU A 240 -0.96 15.12 -39.13
N GLU A 241 -1.42 13.87 -39.29
CA GLU A 241 -1.90 13.09 -38.15
C GLU A 241 -0.69 12.79 -37.27
N SER A 242 -0.53 13.57 -36.18
CA SER A 242 0.56 13.43 -35.24
C SER A 242 0.56 12.01 -34.65
N GLY A 243 1.52 11.18 -35.07
CA GLY A 243 1.58 9.75 -34.80
C GLY A 243 1.89 9.42 -33.34
N PHE A 244 0.92 9.60 -32.45
CA PHE A 244 0.92 9.02 -31.11
C PHE A 244 0.82 7.49 -31.23
N SER A 245 1.99 6.84 -31.29
CA SER A 245 2.10 5.40 -31.14
C SER A 245 1.46 4.99 -29.80
N ASP A 246 0.56 4.02 -29.82
CA ASP A 246 -0.11 3.56 -28.60
C ASP A 246 0.89 2.74 -27.75
N TRP A 247 1.14 3.19 -26.52
CA TRP A 247 2.03 2.52 -25.57
C TRP A 247 1.64 1.05 -25.34
N ARG A 248 0.36 0.68 -25.55
CA ARG A 248 -0.12 -0.70 -25.49
C ARG A 248 0.60 -1.62 -26.47
N ILE A 249 0.90 -1.15 -27.68
CA ILE A 249 1.50 -1.96 -28.76
C ILE A 249 3.01 -1.78 -28.89
N ALA A 250 3.63 -0.88 -28.11
CA ALA A 250 5.08 -0.67 -28.13
C ALA A 250 5.84 -1.96 -27.70
N PRO A 251 6.78 -2.49 -28.51
CA PRO A 251 7.31 -3.84 -28.33
C PRO A 251 8.21 -4.01 -27.10
N ASP A 252 8.86 -2.93 -26.65
CA ASP A 252 9.67 -2.91 -25.44
C ASP A 252 8.86 -2.37 -24.24
N PRO A 253 8.89 -3.01 -23.05
CA PRO A 253 8.17 -2.55 -21.88
C PRO A 253 8.69 -1.22 -21.31
N THR A 254 9.96 -0.88 -21.50
CA THR A 254 10.57 0.36 -21.00
C THR A 254 10.10 1.56 -21.82
N GLU A 255 10.04 1.41 -23.14
CA GLU A 255 9.49 2.41 -24.06
C GLU A 255 7.97 2.53 -23.89
N ALA A 256 7.24 1.42 -23.71
CA ALA A 256 5.81 1.44 -23.36
C ALA A 256 5.56 2.22 -22.04
N ALA A 257 6.35 1.94 -20.99
CA ALA A 257 6.27 2.63 -19.71
C ALA A 257 6.65 4.11 -19.81
N LYS A 258 7.62 4.47 -20.64
CA LYS A 258 7.99 5.85 -20.94
C LYS A 258 6.82 6.59 -21.60
N MET A 259 6.33 6.10 -22.74
CA MET A 259 5.27 6.74 -23.53
C MET A 259 4.01 6.97 -22.69
N PHE A 260 3.61 5.98 -21.88
CA PHE A 260 2.49 6.09 -20.95
C PHE A 260 2.67 7.20 -19.90
N LYS A 261 3.89 7.40 -19.39
CA LYS A 261 4.19 8.46 -18.42
C LYS A 261 4.26 9.83 -19.06
N GLU A 262 4.87 9.94 -20.25
CA GLU A 262 4.93 11.19 -21.02
C GLU A 262 3.51 11.66 -21.37
N ASP A 263 2.64 10.74 -21.82
CA ASP A 263 1.21 10.99 -22.03
C ASP A 263 0.52 11.52 -20.76
N ILE A 264 0.53 10.76 -19.66
CA ILE A 264 -0.12 11.15 -18.40
C ILE A 264 0.44 12.47 -17.84
N LEU A 265 1.76 12.65 -17.79
CA LEU A 265 2.34 13.91 -17.29
C LEU A 265 1.98 15.10 -18.18
N SER A 266 1.86 14.92 -19.50
CA SER A 266 1.40 16.00 -20.39
C SER A 266 -0.07 16.37 -20.15
N GLN A 267 -0.95 15.38 -19.97
CA GLN A 267 -2.38 15.60 -19.68
C GLN A 267 -2.61 16.36 -18.38
N HIS A 268 -1.76 16.14 -17.36
CA HIS A 268 -1.87 16.78 -16.04
C HIS A 268 -0.91 17.96 -15.83
N ALA A 269 -0.15 18.38 -16.86
CA ALA A 269 0.86 19.44 -16.77
C ALA A 269 0.30 20.80 -16.33
N THR A 270 -0.94 21.14 -16.71
CA THR A 270 -1.63 22.37 -16.30
C THR A 270 -2.40 22.23 -14.98
N GLY A 271 -2.30 21.07 -14.32
CA GLY A 271 -2.97 20.77 -13.07
C GLY A 271 -2.39 21.53 -11.86
N LYS A 272 -2.98 21.33 -10.69
CA LYS A 272 -2.53 22.02 -9.47
C LYS A 272 -1.21 21.43 -8.98
N SER A 273 -0.11 22.15 -9.23
CA SER A 273 1.24 21.77 -8.79
C SER A 273 1.29 21.32 -7.32
N LEU A 274 1.98 20.20 -7.11
CA LEU A 274 2.16 19.56 -5.81
C LEU A 274 3.36 20.20 -5.13
N CYS A 275 3.14 20.96 -4.06
CA CYS A 275 4.22 21.54 -3.26
C CYS A 275 4.54 20.69 -2.02
N LEU A 276 5.83 20.42 -1.81
CA LEU A 276 6.40 19.83 -0.60
C LEU A 276 7.60 20.66 -0.14
N THR A 277 7.63 21.00 1.15
CA THR A 277 8.81 21.54 1.82
C THR A 277 9.32 20.51 2.83
N MET A 278 10.62 20.27 2.84
CA MET A 278 11.33 19.57 3.91
C MET A 278 12.29 20.58 4.55
N ASP A 279 12.24 20.73 5.87
CA ASP A 279 13.18 21.59 6.61
C ASP A 279 14.38 20.77 7.04
N LEU A 280 15.61 21.18 6.71
CA LEU A 280 16.81 20.46 7.13
C LEU A 280 17.12 20.72 8.62
N GLY A 281 16.57 21.78 9.20
CA GLY A 281 16.63 22.05 10.65
C GLY A 281 15.64 21.22 11.49
N ASP A 282 14.60 20.65 10.89
CA ASP A 282 13.69 19.71 11.55
C ASP A 282 14.42 18.39 11.87
N SER A 283 14.03 17.72 12.96
CA SER A 283 14.53 16.36 13.22
C SER A 283 14.10 15.39 12.13
N ALA A 284 14.84 14.29 11.92
CA ALA A 284 14.51 13.31 10.89
C ALA A 284 13.08 12.74 11.04
N ALA A 285 12.60 12.54 12.28
CA ALA A 285 11.23 12.12 12.56
C ALA A 285 10.16 13.20 12.28
N GLU A 286 10.53 14.48 12.22
CA GLU A 286 9.66 15.58 11.76
C GLU A 286 9.65 15.67 10.23
N ARG A 287 10.82 15.55 9.57
CA ARG A 287 10.93 15.45 8.11
C ARG A 287 10.10 14.27 7.57
N GLU A 288 10.23 13.09 8.18
CA GLU A 288 9.39 11.92 7.88
C GLU A 288 7.90 12.20 8.07
N ARG A 289 7.52 12.95 9.12
CA ARG A 289 6.12 13.31 9.39
C ARG A 289 5.56 14.24 8.32
N ALA A 290 6.33 15.22 7.86
CA ALA A 290 5.94 16.10 6.76
C ALA A 290 5.68 15.29 5.47
N VAL A 291 6.60 14.38 5.11
CA VAL A 291 6.47 13.45 3.98
C VAL A 291 5.23 12.57 4.11
N LEU A 292 5.02 11.93 5.26
CA LEU A 292 3.86 11.07 5.51
C LEU A 292 2.54 11.87 5.48
N THR A 293 2.53 13.11 5.98
CA THR A 293 1.36 14.00 5.91
C THR A 293 1.07 14.42 4.46
N PHE A 294 2.09 14.69 3.65
CA PHE A 294 1.94 14.95 2.22
C PHE A 294 1.27 13.76 1.50
N TYR A 295 1.79 12.54 1.70
CA TYR A 295 1.22 11.34 1.07
C TYR A 295 -0.09 10.84 1.69
N LYS A 296 -0.55 11.38 2.83
CA LYS A 296 -1.88 11.10 3.40
C LYS A 296 -3.01 12.01 2.91
N LYS A 297 -2.71 13.09 2.16
CA LYS A 297 -3.72 13.94 1.53
C LYS A 297 -4.68 13.10 0.67
N ALA A 298 -6.00 13.34 0.77
CA ALA A 298 -6.99 12.69 -0.09
C ALA A 298 -7.17 13.46 -1.41
N ASN A 299 -7.66 12.78 -2.46
CA ASN A 299 -8.01 13.36 -3.75
C ASN A 299 -6.87 14.22 -4.36
N VAL A 300 -5.65 13.67 -4.35
CA VAL A 300 -4.47 14.26 -4.99
C VAL A 300 -4.26 13.65 -6.36
N GLU A 301 -4.01 14.51 -7.33
CA GLU A 301 -3.71 14.20 -8.73
C GLU A 301 -2.18 14.05 -8.87
N TRP A 302 -1.66 12.84 -8.65
CA TRP A 302 -0.21 12.60 -8.52
C TRP A 302 0.61 12.74 -9.81
N ALA A 303 -0.03 13.08 -10.93
CA ALA A 303 0.61 13.43 -12.20
C ALA A 303 0.79 14.95 -12.38
N CYS A 304 0.26 15.78 -11.47
CA CYS A 304 0.50 17.22 -11.47
C CYS A 304 1.99 17.56 -11.21
N PRO A 305 2.53 18.66 -11.78
CA PRO A 305 3.93 19.04 -11.59
C PRO A 305 4.34 19.15 -10.11
N LEU A 306 5.37 18.41 -9.71
CA LEU A 306 5.92 18.40 -8.36
C LEU A 306 6.96 19.52 -8.17
N THR A 307 6.84 20.29 -7.09
CA THR A 307 7.86 21.25 -6.62
C THR A 307 8.27 20.88 -5.21
N CYS A 308 9.52 20.46 -5.05
CA CYS A 308 10.15 20.17 -3.77
C CYS A 308 11.06 21.33 -3.34
N THR A 309 11.20 21.57 -2.04
CA THR A 309 12.07 22.61 -1.49
C THR A 309 12.74 22.13 -0.20
N LEU A 310 14.06 22.28 -0.10
CA LEU A 310 14.84 22.02 1.11
C LEU A 310 15.03 23.34 1.87
N LYS A 311 14.20 23.61 2.88
CA LYS A 311 14.37 24.81 3.71
C LYS A 311 15.64 24.65 4.55
N GLY A 312 16.57 25.59 4.38
CA GLY A 312 17.91 25.55 4.98
C GLY A 312 19.04 25.31 3.96
N ASP A 313 18.73 24.83 2.75
CA ASP A 313 19.67 24.64 1.64
C ASP A 313 19.33 25.63 0.50
N PRO A 314 20.30 26.25 -0.18
CA PRO A 314 20.04 27.08 -1.36
C PRO A 314 19.62 26.30 -2.62
N ALA A 315 19.70 24.96 -2.62
CA ALA A 315 19.41 24.13 -3.79
C ALA A 315 17.95 24.23 -4.27
N ILE A 316 17.78 24.25 -5.59
CA ILE A 316 16.50 24.30 -6.30
C ILE A 316 16.55 23.42 -7.57
N GLY A 317 15.38 23.08 -8.11
CA GLY A 317 15.24 22.29 -9.34
C GLY A 317 15.37 20.78 -9.11
N ASP A 318 15.60 20.03 -10.19
CA ASP A 318 15.37 18.58 -10.24
C ASP A 318 16.29 17.77 -9.33
N GLY A 319 17.45 18.28 -8.94
CA GLY A 319 18.29 17.66 -7.90
C GLY A 319 17.54 17.49 -6.57
N VAL A 320 16.76 18.51 -6.16
CA VAL A 320 15.94 18.49 -4.93
C VAL A 320 14.76 17.52 -5.05
N THR A 321 14.09 17.50 -6.20
CA THR A 321 13.01 16.54 -6.48
C THR A 321 13.51 15.09 -6.44
N ARG A 322 14.70 14.83 -6.99
CA ARG A 322 15.34 13.51 -6.97
C ARG A 322 15.80 13.08 -5.58
N HIS A 323 16.37 14.00 -4.79
CA HIS A 323 16.72 13.75 -3.38
C HIS A 323 15.49 13.36 -2.55
N PHE A 324 14.35 14.03 -2.77
CA PHE A 324 13.07 13.65 -2.14
C PHE A 324 12.66 12.22 -2.53
N PHE A 325 12.63 11.88 -3.83
CA PHE A 325 12.29 10.52 -4.25
C PHE A 325 13.26 9.46 -3.72
N ALA A 326 14.57 9.75 -3.68
CA ALA A 326 15.56 8.88 -3.03
C ALA A 326 15.27 8.67 -1.54
N THR A 327 14.93 9.74 -0.81
CA THR A 327 14.62 9.66 0.63
C THR A 327 13.36 8.84 0.88
N ILE A 328 12.25 9.09 0.18
CA ILE A 328 11.00 8.35 0.48
C ILE A 328 11.10 6.87 0.12
N MET A 329 11.79 6.53 -0.97
CA MET A 329 11.95 5.14 -1.40
C MET A 329 12.95 4.40 -0.50
N SER A 330 14.01 5.07 -0.06
CA SER A 330 14.90 4.56 1.01
C SER A 330 14.12 4.30 2.30
N LYS A 331 13.24 5.21 2.74
CA LYS A 331 12.40 5.03 3.94
C LYS A 331 11.29 3.97 3.76
N LEU A 332 10.86 3.65 2.54
CA LEU A 332 10.02 2.48 2.28
C LEU A 332 10.80 1.15 2.39
N GLN A 333 12.05 1.13 1.96
CA GLN A 333 12.91 -0.07 1.93
C GLN A 333 13.55 -0.38 3.30
N ALA A 334 14.17 0.62 3.93
CA ALA A 334 14.87 0.52 5.21
C ALA A 334 14.02 0.91 6.43
N GLY A 335 12.83 1.50 6.21
CA GLY A 335 11.88 1.87 7.25
C GLY A 335 11.97 3.33 7.71
N PHE A 336 10.96 3.73 8.49
CA PHE A 336 10.83 5.06 9.10
C PHE A 336 11.32 5.04 10.55
N GLU A 337 12.08 6.08 10.92
CA GLU A 337 12.59 6.33 12.28
C GLU A 337 11.45 6.64 13.27
N MET A 338 10.35 7.24 12.79
CA MET A 338 9.16 7.46 13.60
C MET A 338 8.53 6.12 14.00
N LYS A 339 8.86 5.68 15.23
CA LYS A 339 8.47 4.38 15.82
C LYS A 339 6.98 4.32 16.13
N PHE A 340 6.17 3.91 15.15
CA PHE A 340 4.77 3.55 15.40
C PHE A 340 4.66 2.21 16.14
N VAL A 341 5.62 1.29 15.92
CA VAL A 341 5.71 -0.01 16.60
C VAL A 341 7.08 -0.21 17.26
N PRO A 342 7.18 -1.07 18.30
CA PRO A 342 8.46 -1.49 18.86
C PRO A 342 9.34 -2.14 17.78
N GLY A 343 10.60 -1.74 17.69
CA GLY A 343 11.55 -2.20 16.67
C GLY A 343 11.81 -1.19 15.54
N GLY A 344 10.92 -0.22 15.31
CA GLY A 344 10.98 0.69 14.16
C GLY A 344 9.87 0.41 13.15
N THR A 345 9.73 1.26 12.14
CA THR A 345 8.58 1.18 11.21
C THR A 345 9.03 0.65 9.84
N LEU A 346 9.05 -0.66 9.69
CA LEU A 346 9.10 -1.32 8.39
C LEU A 346 7.67 -1.50 7.85
N LEU A 347 7.43 -1.12 6.60
CA LEU A 347 6.19 -1.52 5.90
C LEU A 347 6.33 -2.89 5.26
N PHE A 348 7.53 -3.26 4.83
CA PHE A 348 7.82 -4.53 4.20
C PHE A 348 8.85 -5.28 5.03
N GLU A 349 8.57 -6.54 5.33
CA GLU A 349 9.32 -7.39 6.24
C GLU A 349 9.72 -8.68 5.51
N GLY A 350 10.89 -9.26 5.82
CA GLY A 350 11.35 -10.53 5.24
C GLY A 350 12.81 -10.52 4.82
N GLU A 351 13.20 -11.58 4.11
CA GLU A 351 14.48 -11.64 3.40
C GLU A 351 14.45 -10.80 2.11
N GLN A 352 15.63 -10.43 1.62
CA GLN A 352 15.78 -9.90 0.26
C GLN A 352 15.07 -10.82 -0.74
N ASP A 353 14.38 -10.23 -1.71
CA ASP A 353 13.63 -10.96 -2.75
C ASP A 353 12.39 -11.78 -2.27
N HIS A 354 12.08 -11.69 -0.97
CA HIS A 354 10.95 -12.35 -0.29
C HIS A 354 10.18 -11.37 0.64
N LEU A 355 10.28 -10.06 0.38
CA LEU A 355 9.64 -9.04 1.22
C LEU A 355 8.12 -9.08 1.09
N ILE A 356 7.41 -9.09 2.22
CA ILE A 356 5.93 -9.06 2.29
C ILE A 356 5.44 -7.87 3.12
N PRO A 357 4.19 -7.40 2.94
CA PRO A 357 3.63 -6.32 3.74
C PRO A 357 3.52 -6.70 5.23
N SER A 358 3.98 -5.83 6.13
CA SER A 358 3.94 -6.05 7.58
C SER A 358 2.55 -6.45 8.08
N THR A 359 2.51 -7.40 9.01
CA THR A 359 1.24 -7.81 9.67
C THR A 359 0.77 -6.84 10.77
N SER A 360 1.42 -5.67 10.90
CA SER A 360 1.07 -4.62 11.86
C SER A 360 -0.31 -3.99 11.62
N HIS A 361 -1.23 -4.22 12.56
CA HIS A 361 -2.58 -3.64 12.54
C HIS A 361 -2.59 -2.11 12.57
N LEU A 362 -1.62 -1.48 13.26
CA LEU A 362 -1.53 -0.02 13.39
C LEU A 362 -1.19 0.66 12.06
N LEU A 363 -0.32 0.05 11.25
CA LEU A 363 0.03 0.53 9.91
C LEU A 363 -1.18 0.39 8.96
N LEU A 364 -1.89 -0.74 9.06
CA LEU A 364 -3.12 -1.00 8.32
C LEU A 364 -4.23 0.01 8.67
N GLU A 365 -4.57 0.19 9.95
CA GLU A 365 -5.61 1.14 10.40
C GLU A 365 -5.29 2.60 10.01
N SER A 366 -4.00 2.93 9.94
CA SER A 366 -3.52 4.27 9.59
C SER A 366 -3.27 4.45 8.08
N ASP A 367 -3.78 3.55 7.23
CA ASP A 367 -3.69 3.57 5.75
C ASP A 367 -2.24 3.65 5.18
N PHE A 368 -1.22 3.19 5.93
CA PHE A 368 0.19 3.32 5.51
C PHE A 368 0.53 2.57 4.23
N PHE A 369 -0.14 1.46 3.93
CA PHE A 369 0.09 0.75 2.67
C PHE A 369 -0.47 1.52 1.46
N VAL A 370 -1.48 2.37 1.65
CA VAL A 370 -1.98 3.31 0.63
C VAL A 370 -0.95 4.42 0.41
N VAL A 371 -0.37 4.95 1.49
CA VAL A 371 0.74 5.90 1.46
C VAL A 371 1.93 5.33 0.68
N ALA A 372 2.32 4.07 0.94
CA ALA A 372 3.38 3.42 0.17
C ALA A 372 3.02 3.22 -1.31
N GLY A 373 1.78 2.81 -1.63
CA GLY A 373 1.34 2.71 -3.03
C GLY A 373 1.39 4.04 -3.77
N ARG A 374 1.07 5.15 -3.08
CA ARG A 374 1.21 6.52 -3.63
C ARG A 374 2.68 6.91 -3.84
N MET A 375 3.54 6.65 -2.86
CA MET A 375 4.98 6.90 -2.96
C MET A 375 5.62 6.15 -4.13
N ILE A 376 5.33 4.85 -4.27
CA ILE A 376 5.86 4.00 -5.34
C ILE A 376 5.40 4.50 -6.72
N GLY A 377 4.11 4.76 -6.90
CA GLY A 377 3.57 5.20 -8.18
C GLY A 377 4.00 6.61 -8.58
N HIS A 378 4.08 7.54 -7.63
CA HIS A 378 4.58 8.89 -7.84
C HIS A 378 6.09 8.91 -8.14
N SER A 379 6.88 8.04 -7.50
CA SER A 379 8.30 7.86 -7.85
C SER A 379 8.45 7.39 -9.30
N PHE A 380 7.70 6.36 -9.70
CA PHE A 380 7.74 5.82 -11.07
C PHE A 380 7.35 6.84 -12.15
N LEU A 381 6.30 7.65 -11.91
CA LEU A 381 5.89 8.75 -12.80
C LEU A 381 7.06 9.67 -13.14
N HIS A 382 7.94 9.94 -12.17
CA HIS A 382 9.10 10.82 -12.32
C HIS A 382 10.43 10.09 -12.58
N ASP A 383 10.42 8.84 -13.06
CA ASP A 383 11.62 7.98 -13.29
C ASP A 383 12.50 7.75 -12.03
N GLY A 384 11.92 7.90 -10.85
CA GLY A 384 12.59 7.70 -9.56
C GLY A 384 12.71 6.24 -9.12
N PRO A 385 13.34 6.01 -7.95
CA PRO A 385 13.62 4.67 -7.45
C PRO A 385 12.34 3.83 -7.27
N CYS A 386 12.44 2.54 -7.56
CA CYS A 386 11.37 1.56 -7.44
C CYS A 386 11.47 0.75 -6.13
N LEU A 387 10.45 -0.06 -5.82
CA LEU A 387 10.47 -0.95 -4.65
C LEU A 387 10.88 -2.36 -5.07
N GLY A 388 12.19 -2.62 -5.08
CA GLY A 388 12.72 -3.95 -5.42
C GLY A 388 12.54 -4.98 -4.30
N GLY A 389 12.56 -6.26 -4.68
CA GLY A 389 12.67 -7.39 -3.76
C GLY A 389 11.39 -7.84 -3.06
N LEU A 390 10.21 -7.41 -3.53
CA LEU A 390 8.94 -7.97 -3.06
C LEU A 390 8.81 -9.46 -3.46
N SER A 391 8.16 -10.24 -2.59
CA SER A 391 7.83 -11.64 -2.83
C SER A 391 7.01 -11.81 -4.13
N PRO A 392 7.36 -12.76 -5.02
CA PRO A 392 6.58 -13.07 -6.23
C PRO A 392 5.12 -13.42 -5.92
N ALA A 393 4.85 -14.10 -4.80
CA ALA A 393 3.50 -14.42 -4.36
C ALA A 393 2.67 -13.17 -4.03
N VAL A 394 3.30 -12.19 -3.37
CA VAL A 394 2.68 -10.89 -3.07
C VAL A 394 2.40 -10.12 -4.36
N LEU A 395 3.33 -10.12 -5.32
CA LEU A 395 3.14 -9.47 -6.63
C LEU A 395 2.01 -10.12 -7.44
N HIS A 396 1.95 -11.46 -7.49
CA HIS A 396 0.87 -12.20 -8.15
C HIS A 396 -0.51 -11.80 -7.62
N VAL A 397 -0.69 -11.80 -6.30
CA VAL A 397 -1.94 -11.36 -5.68
C VAL A 397 -2.16 -9.86 -5.86
N LEU A 398 -1.13 -9.01 -5.76
CA LEU A 398 -1.22 -7.55 -5.93
C LEU A 398 -1.83 -7.20 -7.31
N PHE A 399 -1.38 -7.87 -8.37
CA PHE A 399 -1.86 -7.67 -9.74
C PHE A 399 -3.05 -8.55 -10.17
N GLY A 400 -3.70 -9.21 -9.20
CA GLY A 400 -5.04 -9.76 -9.36
C GLY A 400 -5.11 -11.26 -9.68
N GLY A 401 -4.01 -12.00 -9.60
CA GLY A 401 -4.05 -13.46 -9.53
C GLY A 401 -4.69 -13.95 -8.22
N SER A 402 -5.20 -15.18 -8.20
CA SER A 402 -5.78 -15.73 -6.97
C SER A 402 -4.70 -16.14 -5.96
N PRO A 403 -4.96 -16.07 -4.64
CA PRO A 403 -4.03 -16.58 -3.63
C PRO A 403 -3.74 -18.08 -3.81
N GLU A 404 -4.70 -18.85 -4.28
CA GLU A 404 -4.60 -20.30 -4.51
C GLU A 404 -3.70 -20.69 -5.70
N GLU A 405 -3.48 -19.78 -6.66
CA GLU A 405 -2.57 -19.97 -7.81
C GLU A 405 -1.15 -19.41 -7.55
N ALA A 406 -0.93 -18.75 -6.41
CA ALA A 406 0.36 -18.13 -6.09
C ALA A 406 1.39 -19.19 -5.68
N THR A 407 2.53 -19.22 -6.37
CA THR A 407 3.72 -19.96 -5.91
C THR A 407 4.36 -19.19 -4.75
N ILE A 408 4.37 -19.78 -3.56
CA ILE A 408 4.91 -19.19 -2.32
C ILE A 408 6.18 -19.94 -1.92
N ASP A 409 7.25 -19.21 -1.59
CA ASP A 409 8.48 -19.76 -1.02
C ASP A 409 8.37 -19.78 0.51
N ILE A 410 8.97 -20.78 1.17
CA ILE A 410 9.01 -20.85 2.64
C ILE A 410 9.71 -19.62 3.27
N LYS A 411 10.59 -18.94 2.53
CA LYS A 411 11.20 -17.67 2.90
C LYS A 411 10.23 -16.48 2.94
N ASP A 412 9.17 -16.51 2.16
CA ASP A 412 8.13 -15.47 2.20
C ASP A 412 7.43 -15.42 3.58
N CYS A 413 7.50 -16.50 4.36
CA CYS A 413 7.06 -16.51 5.76
C CYS A 413 8.11 -15.85 6.66
N VAL A 414 7.92 -14.56 6.95
CA VAL A 414 8.82 -13.73 7.80
C VAL A 414 8.94 -14.24 9.24
N ASP A 415 7.84 -14.71 9.80
CA ASP A 415 7.74 -15.12 11.21
C ASP A 415 8.46 -16.47 11.38
N LEU A 416 9.62 -16.47 12.05
CA LEU A 416 10.53 -17.62 12.11
C LEU A 416 9.93 -18.81 12.88
N ASP A 417 9.23 -18.56 13.99
CA ASP A 417 8.60 -19.63 14.77
C ASP A 417 7.51 -20.35 13.94
N ILE A 418 6.74 -19.58 13.17
CA ILE A 418 5.77 -20.09 12.21
C ILE A 418 6.48 -20.82 11.06
N ARG A 419 7.53 -20.23 10.48
CA ARG A 419 8.28 -20.80 9.35
C ARG A 419 8.85 -22.17 9.69
N GLU A 420 9.55 -22.30 10.81
CA GLU A 420 10.11 -23.59 11.22
C GLU A 420 9.00 -24.59 11.59
N THR A 421 7.89 -24.16 12.22
CA THR A 421 6.73 -25.03 12.47
C THR A 421 6.09 -25.54 11.17
N ILE A 422 6.03 -24.72 10.12
CA ILE A 422 5.52 -25.12 8.80
C ILE A 422 6.50 -26.07 8.10
N LYS A 423 7.81 -25.83 8.16
CA LYS A 423 8.84 -26.72 7.58
C LYS A 423 8.78 -28.15 8.10
N LEU A 424 8.33 -28.38 9.34
CA LEU A 424 8.12 -29.74 9.86
C LEU A 424 7.20 -30.58 8.96
N LEU A 425 6.24 -29.94 8.27
CA LEU A 425 5.34 -30.63 7.33
C LEU A 425 5.99 -30.99 5.98
N GLU A 426 7.21 -30.50 5.68
CA GLU A 426 7.94 -30.92 4.47
C GLU A 426 8.37 -32.39 4.55
N GLY A 427 8.55 -33.02 3.38
CA GLY A 427 9.00 -34.41 3.27
C GLY A 427 8.00 -35.46 3.77
N THR A 428 8.51 -36.67 4.03
CA THR A 428 7.73 -37.88 4.36
C THR A 428 8.16 -38.58 5.65
N ALA A 429 9.11 -38.02 6.40
CA ALA A 429 9.58 -38.59 7.67
C ALA A 429 8.47 -38.60 8.73
N GLU A 430 8.42 -39.60 9.61
CA GLU A 430 7.42 -39.65 10.68
C GLU A 430 7.59 -38.49 11.67
N LEU A 431 6.52 -37.72 11.87
CA LEU A 431 6.49 -36.63 12.85
C LEU A 431 6.43 -37.20 14.28
N SER A 432 7.28 -36.69 15.16
CA SER A 432 7.23 -36.93 16.61
C SER A 432 5.93 -36.40 17.26
N SER A 433 5.71 -36.75 18.52
CA SER A 433 4.57 -36.25 19.30
C SER A 433 4.65 -34.73 19.51
N GLU A 434 5.86 -34.22 19.67
CA GLU A 434 6.22 -32.83 19.91
C GLU A 434 5.99 -31.99 18.64
N GLU A 435 6.48 -32.44 17.49
CA GLU A 435 6.25 -31.78 16.19
C GLU A 435 4.76 -31.77 15.82
N LYS A 436 4.07 -32.91 15.97
CA LYS A 436 2.60 -32.99 15.79
C LYS A 436 1.87 -31.99 16.68
N LYS A 437 2.32 -31.81 17.94
CA LYS A 437 1.72 -30.84 18.86
C LYS A 437 1.91 -29.41 18.36
N LEU A 438 3.13 -29.00 18.00
CA LEU A 438 3.42 -27.65 17.50
C LEU A 438 2.60 -27.31 16.23
N ILE A 439 2.57 -28.23 15.27
CA ILE A 439 1.78 -28.12 14.05
C ILE A 439 0.28 -27.96 14.38
N ASN A 440 -0.25 -28.79 15.29
CA ASN A 440 -1.65 -28.74 15.68
C ASN A 440 -2.03 -27.46 16.45
N GLU A 441 -1.15 -26.95 17.33
CA GLU A 441 -1.36 -25.68 18.03
C GLU A 441 -1.41 -24.51 17.04
N LEU A 442 -0.55 -24.51 16.02
CA LEU A 442 -0.58 -23.52 14.94
C LEU A 442 -1.84 -23.65 14.07
N ALA A 443 -2.18 -24.85 13.61
CA ALA A 443 -3.35 -25.12 12.77
C ALA A 443 -4.67 -24.73 13.45
N LEU A 444 -4.85 -25.15 14.70
CA LEU A 444 -6.03 -24.77 15.51
C LEU A 444 -6.12 -23.26 15.74
N SER A 445 -4.99 -22.55 15.78
CA SER A 445 -4.99 -21.08 15.95
C SER A 445 -5.57 -20.33 14.75
N TRP A 446 -5.63 -20.96 13.57
CA TRP A 446 -6.15 -20.44 12.30
C TRP A 446 -7.36 -21.24 11.77
N ASP A 447 -8.08 -21.94 12.65
CA ASP A 447 -9.29 -22.72 12.35
C ASP A 447 -9.07 -23.85 11.30
N LEU A 448 -7.85 -24.41 11.21
CA LEU A 448 -7.47 -25.53 10.33
C LEU A 448 -7.53 -26.89 11.05
N PRO A 449 -7.74 -28.00 10.31
CA PRO A 449 -7.78 -29.35 10.89
C PRO A 449 -6.40 -29.82 11.39
N LEU A 450 -6.42 -30.78 12.31
CA LEU A 450 -5.22 -31.44 12.85
C LEU A 450 -4.43 -32.18 11.76
N VAL A 451 -3.12 -32.31 11.93
CA VAL A 451 -2.25 -33.05 11.00
C VAL A 451 -2.54 -34.56 11.03
N THR A 452 -2.69 -35.14 9.84
CA THR A 452 -2.74 -36.59 9.58
C THR A 452 -1.68 -36.94 8.53
N CYS A 453 -1.44 -38.24 8.33
CA CYS A 453 -0.55 -38.71 7.26
C CYS A 453 -1.05 -38.27 5.87
N ASP A 454 -2.37 -38.24 5.68
CA ASP A 454 -3.02 -37.99 4.39
C ASP A 454 -3.14 -36.49 4.06
N ASN A 455 -3.28 -35.62 5.07
CA ASN A 455 -3.47 -34.18 4.86
C ASN A 455 -2.17 -33.34 4.95
N ARG A 456 -1.03 -33.93 5.34
CA ARG A 456 0.24 -33.24 5.62
C ARG A 456 0.61 -32.15 4.61
N ARG A 457 0.62 -32.50 3.31
CA ARG A 457 0.98 -31.56 2.22
C ARG A 457 -0.06 -30.46 2.06
N TRP A 458 -1.34 -30.80 2.05
CA TRP A 458 -2.42 -29.81 1.99
C TRP A 458 -2.37 -28.85 3.19
N LEU A 459 -1.99 -29.34 4.38
CA LEU A 459 -1.85 -28.52 5.57
C LEU A 459 -0.64 -27.58 5.47
N PHE A 460 0.50 -28.03 4.92
CA PHE A 460 1.62 -27.16 4.56
C PHE A 460 1.16 -26.05 3.61
N ASP A 461 0.54 -26.44 2.49
CA ASP A 461 0.05 -25.52 1.44
C ASP A 461 -0.95 -24.49 2.01
N LYS A 462 -1.80 -24.87 2.97
CA LYS A 462 -2.76 -23.94 3.61
C LYS A 462 -2.18 -23.10 4.75
N LEU A 463 -1.22 -23.61 5.52
CA LEU A 463 -0.53 -22.83 6.54
C LEU A 463 0.35 -21.75 5.90
N ILE A 464 1.16 -22.09 4.88
CA ILE A 464 2.02 -21.11 4.21
C ILE A 464 1.19 -20.04 3.48
N LEU A 465 0.10 -20.45 2.81
CA LEU A 465 -0.86 -19.54 2.18
C LEU A 465 -1.49 -18.56 3.18
N HIS A 466 -1.88 -19.04 4.37
CA HIS A 466 -2.43 -18.17 5.41
C HIS A 466 -1.37 -17.23 5.98
N ALA A 467 -0.18 -17.75 6.29
CA ALA A 467 0.92 -17.00 6.88
C ALA A 467 1.35 -15.82 6.01
N VAL A 468 1.53 -16.07 4.70
CA VAL A 468 2.09 -15.11 3.73
C VAL A 468 1.01 -14.22 3.13
N LEU A 469 -0.04 -14.80 2.53
CA LEU A 469 -1.03 -14.04 1.72
C LEU A 469 -2.32 -13.77 2.49
N GLY A 470 -2.79 -14.71 3.31
CA GLY A 470 -3.98 -14.55 4.13
C GLY A 470 -3.89 -13.34 5.08
N ARG A 471 -2.82 -13.31 5.89
CA ARG A 471 -2.54 -12.27 6.90
C ARG A 471 -2.17 -10.90 6.31
N THR A 472 -1.73 -10.83 5.05
CA THR A 472 -1.35 -9.57 4.36
C THR A 472 -2.41 -9.07 3.38
N SER A 473 -3.48 -9.84 3.16
CA SER A 473 -4.53 -9.58 2.15
C SER A 473 -5.23 -8.22 2.24
N ARG A 474 -5.21 -7.54 3.40
CA ARG A 474 -5.75 -6.17 3.55
C ARG A 474 -4.72 -5.11 3.17
N GLN A 475 -3.47 -5.32 3.53
CA GLN A 475 -2.30 -4.50 3.21
C GLN A 475 -2.07 -4.48 1.69
N VAL A 476 -2.12 -5.64 1.03
CA VAL A 476 -2.04 -5.75 -0.44
C VAL A 476 -3.18 -4.99 -1.13
N LYS A 477 -4.40 -4.99 -0.56
CA LYS A 477 -5.54 -4.21 -1.07
C LYS A 477 -5.35 -2.70 -0.88
N GLN A 478 -4.75 -2.26 0.22
CA GLN A 478 -4.37 -0.86 0.43
C GLN A 478 -3.24 -0.42 -0.50
N LEU A 479 -2.21 -1.24 -0.68
CA LEU A 479 -1.11 -1.00 -1.63
C LEU A 479 -1.63 -0.81 -3.06
N ARG A 480 -2.53 -1.71 -3.50
CA ARG A 480 -3.27 -1.56 -4.76
C ARG A 480 -4.07 -0.25 -4.83
N ARG A 481 -4.70 0.17 -3.73
CA ARG A 481 -5.47 1.43 -3.67
C ARG A 481 -4.56 2.64 -3.91
N GLY A 482 -3.39 2.69 -3.27
CA GLY A 482 -2.41 3.75 -3.46
C GLY A 482 -1.89 3.84 -4.90
N LEU A 483 -1.51 2.69 -5.48
CA LEU A 483 -1.06 2.60 -6.88
C LEU A 483 -2.14 3.04 -7.89
N LYS A 484 -3.42 2.74 -7.60
CA LYS A 484 -4.56 3.20 -8.41
C LYS A 484 -4.77 4.71 -8.34
N GLU A 485 -4.59 5.29 -7.17
CA GLU A 485 -4.74 6.73 -6.98
C GLU A 485 -3.66 7.52 -7.74
N THR A 486 -2.48 6.94 -7.99
CA THR A 486 -1.42 7.53 -8.84
C THR A 486 -1.63 7.39 -10.36
N LEU A 487 -2.81 6.95 -10.81
CA LEU A 487 -3.19 6.78 -12.23
C LEU A 487 -2.39 5.74 -13.04
N ILE A 488 -1.27 5.19 -12.55
CA ILE A 488 -0.44 4.23 -13.29
C ILE A 488 -1.04 2.81 -13.45
N TRP A 489 -2.22 2.56 -12.88
CA TRP A 489 -2.83 1.24 -12.87
C TRP A 489 -3.19 0.65 -14.26
N PRO A 490 -3.64 1.42 -15.27
CA PRO A 490 -3.93 0.90 -16.61
C PRO A 490 -2.72 0.20 -17.23
N LEU A 491 -1.55 0.85 -17.22
CA LEU A 491 -0.27 0.27 -17.67
C LEU A 491 -0.01 -1.09 -17.01
N LEU A 492 -0.12 -1.18 -15.69
CA LEU A 492 0.16 -2.40 -14.93
C LEU A 492 -0.87 -3.52 -15.17
N THR A 493 -2.08 -3.20 -15.65
CA THR A 493 -3.10 -4.20 -16.04
C THR A 493 -3.03 -4.62 -17.50
N GLU A 494 -2.75 -3.69 -18.41
CA GLU A 494 -2.74 -3.90 -19.86
C GLU A 494 -1.37 -4.42 -20.34
N ARG A 495 -0.29 -4.02 -19.66
CA ARG A 495 1.11 -4.39 -19.94
C ARG A 495 1.81 -4.93 -18.69
N LYS A 496 1.46 -6.18 -18.31
CA LYS A 496 2.02 -6.88 -17.15
C LYS A 496 3.54 -7.08 -17.23
N ASP A 497 4.11 -7.06 -18.42
CA ASP A 497 5.54 -7.04 -18.71
C ASP A 497 6.27 -5.77 -18.19
N THR A 498 5.53 -4.71 -17.83
CA THR A 498 6.09 -3.52 -17.16
C THR A 498 6.17 -3.65 -15.64
N ILE A 499 5.53 -4.65 -15.02
CA ILE A 499 5.55 -4.84 -13.55
C ILE A 499 6.98 -4.94 -12.99
N PRO A 500 7.95 -5.65 -13.63
CA PRO A 500 9.34 -5.66 -13.17
C PRO A 500 10.05 -4.29 -13.19
N LEU A 501 9.58 -3.31 -13.96
CA LEU A 501 10.14 -1.94 -13.94
C LEU A 501 9.76 -1.18 -12.67
N LEU A 502 8.65 -1.58 -12.03
CA LEU A 502 8.12 -0.97 -10.80
C LEU A 502 8.46 -1.79 -9.54
N PHE A 503 8.58 -3.10 -9.71
CA PHE A 503 8.89 -4.08 -8.67
C PHE A 503 9.93 -5.12 -9.15
N PRO A 504 11.18 -4.71 -9.44
CA PRO A 504 12.25 -5.62 -9.87
C PRO A 504 12.73 -6.53 -8.74
N ARG A 505 13.55 -7.52 -9.06
CA ARG A 505 14.29 -8.27 -8.04
C ARG A 505 15.40 -7.36 -7.48
N ALA A 506 15.79 -7.58 -6.24
CA ALA A 506 16.84 -6.81 -5.58
C ALA A 506 18.27 -7.19 -6.06
N SER A 507 18.40 -8.22 -6.91
CA SER A 507 19.56 -8.43 -7.79
C SER A 507 19.67 -7.34 -8.86
N ASP A 508 18.54 -7.00 -9.47
CA ASP A 508 18.47 -6.21 -10.72
C ASP A 508 18.72 -4.71 -10.46
N LEU A 509 18.66 -4.31 -9.19
CA LEU A 509 18.96 -2.97 -8.70
C LEU A 509 20.43 -2.76 -8.30
N GLN A 510 21.28 -3.79 -8.40
CA GLN A 510 22.69 -3.65 -8.04
C GLN A 510 23.45 -2.92 -9.15
N CYS A 511 23.83 -1.67 -8.86
CA CYS A 511 24.66 -0.87 -9.74
C CYS A 511 26.04 -1.55 -9.88
N THR A 512 26.41 -1.94 -11.10
CA THR A 512 27.72 -2.56 -11.39
C THR A 512 28.70 -1.54 -11.95
N PRO A 513 30.03 -1.74 -11.80
CA PRO A 513 31.03 -0.82 -12.36
C PRO A 513 30.79 -0.54 -13.85
N ARG A 514 30.52 -1.59 -14.62
CA ARG A 514 30.23 -1.51 -16.06
C ARG A 514 29.07 -0.57 -16.37
N MET A 515 27.94 -0.69 -15.65
CA MET A 515 26.75 0.13 -15.88
C MET A 515 26.99 1.63 -15.61
N VAL A 516 27.90 1.96 -14.68
CA VAL A 516 28.33 3.35 -14.45
C VAL A 516 29.28 3.81 -15.55
N LEU A 517 30.31 3.01 -15.88
CA LEU A 517 31.32 3.37 -16.89
C LEU A 517 30.73 3.55 -18.29
N GLU A 518 29.73 2.74 -18.68
CA GLU A 518 28.96 2.85 -19.94
C GLU A 518 28.04 4.08 -19.98
N LYS A 519 27.87 4.79 -18.86
CA LYS A 519 27.09 6.04 -18.76
C LYS A 519 27.94 7.30 -18.68
N ILE A 520 29.25 7.20 -18.47
CA ILE A 520 30.09 8.39 -18.30
C ILE A 520 30.49 8.96 -19.66
N ASN A 521 30.16 10.23 -19.86
CA ASN A 521 30.75 11.09 -20.89
C ASN A 521 32.14 11.48 -20.38
N TRP A 522 33.18 10.83 -20.89
CA TRP A 522 34.57 11.11 -20.50
C TRP A 522 35.06 12.38 -21.22
N PRO A 523 35.76 13.30 -20.53
CA PRO A 523 36.36 14.47 -21.15
C PRO A 523 37.18 14.11 -22.39
N THR A 524 36.93 14.83 -23.49
CA THR A 524 37.72 14.73 -24.74
C THR A 524 38.60 15.97 -24.90
N GLN A 525 39.50 15.97 -25.89
CA GLN A 525 40.64 16.90 -25.89
C GLN A 525 40.34 18.31 -26.42
N ASP A 526 39.14 18.54 -26.95
CA ASP A 526 38.91 19.59 -27.96
C ASP A 526 37.89 20.69 -27.56
N GLU A 527 37.32 20.66 -26.34
CA GLU A 527 36.14 21.49 -26.01
C GLU A 527 36.42 22.85 -25.30
N ASP A 528 37.56 23.03 -24.62
CA ASP A 528 37.91 24.28 -23.91
C ASP A 528 39.39 24.69 -24.14
N GLU A 529 39.66 25.62 -25.09
CA GLU A 529 41.00 26.24 -25.23
C GLU A 529 41.36 27.17 -24.03
N ASP A 530 40.34 27.62 -23.27
CA ASP A 530 40.48 28.52 -22.11
C ASP A 530 40.60 27.77 -20.76
N SER A 531 40.78 26.44 -20.74
CA SER A 531 40.79 25.65 -19.50
C SER A 531 42.08 25.85 -18.68
N GLU A 532 41.97 26.35 -17.45
CA GLU A 532 43.12 26.55 -16.54
C GLU A 532 43.74 25.23 -16.02
N VAL A 533 43.08 24.09 -16.24
CA VAL A 533 43.49 22.77 -15.74
C VAL A 533 44.32 22.01 -16.78
N SER A 534 45.45 21.43 -16.35
CA SER A 534 46.31 20.68 -17.27
C SER A 534 45.68 19.36 -17.76
N LEU A 535 45.93 19.02 -19.04
CA LEU A 535 45.51 17.74 -19.63
C LEU A 535 46.05 16.52 -18.86
N GLU A 536 47.24 16.63 -18.26
CA GLU A 536 47.82 15.56 -17.42
C GLU A 536 46.97 15.35 -16.15
N ASP A 537 46.51 16.42 -15.52
CA ASP A 537 45.63 16.35 -14.35
C ASP A 537 44.26 15.77 -14.71
N SER A 538 43.69 16.17 -15.85
CA SER A 538 42.42 15.63 -16.37
C SER A 538 42.50 14.12 -16.64
N CYS A 539 43.52 13.67 -17.39
CA CYS A 539 43.75 12.25 -17.67
C CYS A 539 44.01 11.43 -16.40
N ARG A 540 44.76 11.96 -15.43
CA ARG A 540 45.04 11.26 -14.17
C ARG A 540 43.79 11.11 -13.30
N LEU A 541 42.96 12.15 -13.20
CA LEU A 541 41.75 12.14 -12.36
C LEU A 541 40.61 11.32 -12.96
N THR A 542 40.44 11.35 -14.29
CA THR A 542 39.52 10.43 -14.98
C THR A 542 39.98 8.98 -14.85
N GLY A 543 41.29 8.73 -14.88
CA GLY A 543 41.89 7.44 -14.51
C GLY A 543 41.57 7.01 -13.08
N PHE A 544 41.79 7.88 -12.08
CA PHE A 544 41.47 7.60 -10.68
C PHE A 544 39.98 7.32 -10.47
N LEU A 545 39.09 8.10 -11.09
CA LEU A 545 37.64 7.86 -11.03
C LEU A 545 37.26 6.50 -11.63
N ARG A 546 37.86 6.13 -12.77
CA ARG A 546 37.64 4.81 -13.39
C ARG A 546 38.09 3.68 -12.45
N THR A 547 39.31 3.75 -11.92
CA THR A 547 39.83 2.75 -10.97
C THR A 547 38.98 2.65 -9.71
N PHE A 548 38.49 3.76 -9.18
CA PHE A 548 37.55 3.78 -8.05
C PHE A 548 36.23 3.07 -8.39
N ILE A 549 35.64 3.35 -9.55
CA ILE A 549 34.40 2.69 -10.01
C ILE A 549 34.63 1.19 -10.24
N GLU A 550 35.76 0.78 -10.81
CA GLU A 550 36.11 -0.62 -11.09
C GLU A 550 36.33 -1.46 -9.82
N MET A 551 36.81 -0.84 -8.73
CA MET A 551 37.01 -1.51 -7.43
C MET A 551 35.83 -1.37 -6.45
N ALA A 552 34.90 -0.45 -6.69
CA ALA A 552 33.81 -0.15 -5.77
C ALA A 552 32.75 -1.28 -5.71
N SER A 553 32.22 -1.50 -4.50
CA SER A 553 31.07 -2.40 -4.30
C SER A 553 29.77 -1.77 -4.81
N PRO A 554 28.71 -2.55 -5.12
CA PRO A 554 27.42 -2.00 -5.56
C PRO A 554 26.79 -0.98 -4.60
N VAL A 555 27.10 -1.06 -3.30
CA VAL A 555 26.66 -0.09 -2.28
C VAL A 555 27.40 1.24 -2.44
N ILE A 556 28.72 1.21 -2.65
CA ILE A 556 29.55 2.39 -2.90
C ILE A 556 29.15 3.04 -4.24
N LEU A 557 28.90 2.24 -5.28
CA LEU A 557 28.41 2.73 -6.58
C LEU A 557 27.03 3.36 -6.47
N GLY A 558 26.10 2.75 -5.71
CA GLY A 558 24.79 3.35 -5.43
C GLY A 558 24.90 4.72 -4.72
N LYS A 559 25.83 4.85 -3.77
CA LYS A 559 26.14 6.13 -3.10
C LYS A 559 26.85 7.14 -4.02
N LEU A 560 27.73 6.70 -4.91
CA LEU A 560 28.38 7.54 -5.92
C LEU A 560 27.35 8.14 -6.90
N VAL A 561 26.41 7.33 -7.40
CA VAL A 561 25.32 7.82 -8.27
C VAL A 561 24.39 8.75 -7.47
N GLN A 562 24.07 8.42 -6.21
CA GLN A 562 23.30 9.32 -5.32
C GLN A 562 23.97 10.68 -5.13
N PHE A 563 25.29 10.72 -4.98
CA PHE A 563 26.05 11.96 -4.90
C PHE A 563 26.07 12.74 -6.22
N TRP A 564 26.30 12.04 -7.33
CA TRP A 564 26.43 12.63 -8.67
C TRP A 564 25.13 13.29 -9.15
N ILE A 565 23.97 12.66 -8.92
CA ILE A 565 22.68 13.07 -9.52
C ILE A 565 21.49 13.13 -8.55
N GLY A 566 21.72 12.98 -7.24
CA GLY A 566 20.70 13.13 -6.19
C GLY A 566 19.89 11.87 -5.85
N TRP A 567 20.04 10.79 -6.62
CA TRP A 567 19.39 9.49 -6.37
C TRP A 567 20.22 8.31 -6.89
N ASN A 568 19.85 7.08 -6.54
CA ASN A 568 20.58 5.87 -6.94
C ASN A 568 20.11 5.22 -8.27
N VAL A 569 19.32 5.94 -9.08
CA VAL A 569 18.85 5.46 -10.40
C VAL A 569 19.73 6.05 -11.51
N LEU A 570 20.41 5.19 -12.28
CA LEU A 570 21.24 5.63 -13.41
C LEU A 570 20.40 6.36 -14.47
N PRO A 571 20.90 7.47 -15.04
CA PRO A 571 20.12 8.29 -15.97
C PRO A 571 20.04 7.66 -17.36
N ARG A 572 19.03 8.07 -18.13
CA ARG A 572 18.92 7.73 -19.57
C ARG A 572 20.02 8.44 -20.37
N HIS A 573 20.22 9.73 -20.10
CA HIS A 573 21.32 10.57 -20.59
C HIS A 573 22.68 10.13 -19.98
N GLY A 574 23.76 10.77 -20.42
CA GLY A 574 25.09 10.57 -19.86
C GLY A 574 25.28 11.16 -18.45
N LEU A 575 26.43 10.84 -17.87
CA LEU A 575 26.99 11.38 -16.65
C LEU A 575 28.27 12.13 -17.00
N ASP A 576 28.31 13.43 -16.78
CA ASP A 576 29.44 14.28 -17.20
C ASP A 576 30.48 14.39 -16.09
N VAL A 577 31.77 14.34 -16.46
CA VAL A 577 32.89 14.57 -15.53
C VAL A 577 33.61 15.84 -15.96
N THR A 578 33.97 16.67 -14.99
CA THR A 578 34.81 17.87 -15.19
C THR A 578 35.87 17.94 -14.11
N VAL A 579 37.05 18.46 -14.45
CA VAL A 579 38.09 18.78 -13.47
C VAL A 579 38.09 20.27 -13.21
N VAL A 580 38.21 20.66 -11.94
CA VAL A 580 38.06 22.05 -11.48
C VAL A 580 39.10 22.41 -10.43
N GLU A 581 39.33 23.70 -10.23
CA GLU A 581 39.99 24.19 -9.01
C GLU A 581 39.01 24.16 -7.82
N SER A 582 39.17 23.17 -6.94
CA SER A 582 38.44 23.09 -5.66
C SER A 582 39.22 22.28 -4.62
N ASN A 583 38.71 22.25 -3.38
CA ASN A 583 39.30 21.49 -2.27
C ASN A 583 38.76 20.05 -2.16
N PHE A 584 37.56 19.77 -2.65
CA PHE A 584 36.87 18.48 -2.52
C PHE A 584 36.02 18.16 -3.77
N PRO A 585 35.78 16.87 -4.05
CA PRO A 585 34.79 16.45 -5.04
C PRO A 585 33.42 17.07 -4.74
N SER A 586 32.74 17.56 -5.78
CA SER A 586 31.41 18.15 -5.67
C SER A 586 30.57 17.72 -6.87
N SER A 587 29.24 17.79 -6.75
CA SER A 587 28.32 17.50 -7.86
C SER A 587 27.46 18.71 -8.19
N SER A 588 27.04 18.78 -9.44
CA SER A 588 26.04 19.73 -9.92
C SER A 588 24.88 18.91 -10.46
N THR A 589 24.11 18.33 -9.54
CA THR A 589 23.18 17.21 -9.79
C THR A 589 22.14 17.51 -10.86
N CYS A 590 21.61 18.73 -10.92
CA CYS A 590 20.70 19.23 -11.96
C CYS A 590 21.29 19.15 -13.39
N PHE A 591 22.62 19.12 -13.52
CA PHE A 591 23.35 19.06 -14.79
C PHE A 591 24.08 17.71 -15.00
N HIS A 592 23.82 16.70 -14.17
CA HIS A 592 24.50 15.39 -14.19
C HIS A 592 26.05 15.45 -14.16
N GLN A 593 26.61 16.53 -13.61
CA GLN A 593 28.05 16.81 -13.68
C GLN A 593 28.74 16.56 -12.34
N LEU A 594 29.80 15.73 -12.37
CA LEU A 594 30.73 15.51 -11.27
C LEU A 594 31.96 16.40 -11.45
N LYS A 595 32.35 17.12 -10.40
CA LYS A 595 33.47 18.08 -10.38
C LYS A 595 34.58 17.55 -9.50
N LEU A 596 35.71 17.21 -10.11
CA LEU A 596 36.87 16.62 -9.46
C LEU A 596 37.99 17.68 -9.25
N PRO A 597 38.55 17.81 -8.04
CA PRO A 597 39.70 18.68 -7.78
C PRO A 597 40.94 18.32 -8.61
N GLY A 598 41.48 19.29 -9.37
CA GLY A 598 42.71 19.14 -10.16
C GLY A 598 43.95 18.73 -9.34
N HIS A 599 43.95 18.99 -8.03
CA HIS A 599 45.14 18.93 -7.19
C HIS A 599 45.59 17.50 -6.78
N TYR A 600 44.76 16.46 -6.90
CA TYR A 600 45.15 15.11 -6.45
C TYR A 600 46.23 14.48 -7.33
N LYS A 601 47.42 14.27 -6.77
CA LYS A 601 48.54 13.57 -7.42
C LYS A 601 48.61 12.07 -7.07
N GLU A 602 47.98 11.65 -5.96
CA GLU A 602 47.95 10.25 -5.49
C GLU A 602 46.52 9.70 -5.39
N TYR A 603 46.32 8.44 -5.79
CA TYR A 603 45.00 7.79 -5.80
C TYR A 603 44.37 7.68 -4.40
N CYS A 604 45.16 7.36 -3.36
CA CYS A 604 44.65 7.19 -1.99
C CYS A 604 44.07 8.48 -1.39
N MET A 605 44.57 9.65 -1.81
CA MET A 605 44.05 10.96 -1.40
C MET A 605 42.73 11.27 -2.09
N PHE A 606 42.64 10.98 -3.39
CA PHE A 606 41.40 11.06 -4.17
C PHE A 606 40.33 10.10 -3.61
N GLU A 607 40.68 8.84 -3.37
CA GLU A 607 39.79 7.80 -2.84
C GLU A 607 39.21 8.18 -1.47
N ARG A 608 40.05 8.66 -0.55
CA ARG A 608 39.60 9.12 0.77
C ARG A 608 38.57 10.25 0.66
N ASP A 609 38.83 11.23 -0.19
CA ASP A 609 38.02 12.45 -0.27
C ASP A 609 36.74 12.26 -1.10
N ILE A 610 36.77 11.43 -2.15
CA ILE A 610 35.54 11.04 -2.87
C ILE A 610 34.66 10.12 -2.00
N LEU A 611 35.25 9.24 -1.18
CA LEU A 611 34.50 8.49 -0.17
C LEU A 611 33.83 9.43 0.85
N ALA A 612 34.55 10.43 1.36
CA ALA A 612 33.96 11.42 2.26
C ALA A 612 32.78 12.16 1.60
N ALA A 613 32.93 12.59 0.34
CA ALA A 613 31.90 13.32 -0.40
C ALA A 613 30.63 12.47 -0.65
N ILE A 614 30.74 11.19 -1.04
CA ILE A 614 29.53 10.37 -1.28
C ILE A 614 28.72 10.09 0.01
N TRP A 615 29.35 10.15 1.18
CA TRP A 615 28.68 9.98 2.47
C TRP A 615 28.00 11.25 3.01
N SER A 616 28.32 12.46 2.52
CA SER A 616 27.62 13.70 2.95
C SER A 616 26.23 13.89 2.33
N THR A 617 25.83 13.01 1.41
CA THR A 617 24.54 13.01 0.68
C THR A 617 23.29 13.02 1.56
N GLU A 618 23.40 12.71 2.84
CA GLU A 618 22.29 12.66 3.80
C GLU A 618 22.02 14.01 4.50
N THR A 619 22.90 15.00 4.32
CA THR A 619 22.76 16.35 4.93
C THR A 619 22.32 17.46 3.97
N GLY A 620 22.14 17.17 2.68
CA GLY A 620 21.71 18.14 1.65
C GLY A 620 22.66 18.18 0.45
N PHE A 621 22.61 19.26 -0.32
CA PHE A 621 23.56 19.52 -1.41
C PHE A 621 24.56 20.64 -1.09
N GLY A 622 24.28 21.46 -0.07
CA GLY A 622 25.13 22.60 0.32
C GLY A 622 26.19 22.33 1.41
N MET A 623 26.43 21.07 1.83
CA MET A 623 27.34 20.76 2.96
C MET A 623 28.29 19.58 2.67
N VAL A 624 29.59 19.86 2.79
CA VAL A 624 30.74 18.94 2.90
C VAL A 624 31.62 19.47 4.03
#